data_AF-A0A6B0QSP9-F1
#
_entry.id   AF-A0A6B0QSP9-F1
#
_cell.length_a   1.000
_cell.length_b   1.000
_cell.length_c   1.000
_cell.angle_alpha   90.00
_cell.angle_beta   90.00
_cell.angle_gamma   90.00
#
_symmetry.space_group_name_H-M   'P 1'
#
loop_
_entity.id
_entity.type
_entity.pdbx_description
1 polymer ?
#
loop_
_entity_poly.entity_id
_entity_poly.type
_entity_poly.pdbx_seq_one_letter_code
_entity_poly.pdbx_strand_id
1 'polypeptide(L)'
;MKLDDLTYEIKPIKYSERSEHVVSQIVADASATGPEYRLGHEEDRQPLLSEVNECQYYLTAVLLYTARDPAVVNNYNVPGGTYARYHGDNLLPVTYLSLSFMMNHDGSQQGYFQPKLYSDCKFQGDAVCNTGLCCTNCMYSEPGTLCRTIQIICDLLEYCFGTTNQCPADFYMQDGTPCTEEGHCYRGNCTYRTLPCREIFGRHARNSNGECYTINSRGRRFGHCTRDDRFLRFRACGANDQKCGRLQCVNVTLIWLQEGVSLFQSEVSAVWCWGLGIHYSPGITDVSHVRNGTPCASGMFCLDNSCNATIEAINYDCDHKVCNHRGIRSNRKHCHCHAGWKPPLCLSRGEGGSVDSGPTARGTRSVKQKQDPVVYLRLVFGCIYDLIATFLFGVATNVKCQDFHV
;
A
#
# COMPACT_ATOMS: atom_id res chain seq x y z
N MET A 1 -12.05 3.97 39.81
CA MET A 1 -13.48 4.32 39.77
C MET A 1 -13.99 3.86 38.41
N LYS A 2 -14.86 2.84 38.38
CA LYS A 2 -15.47 2.31 37.16
C LYS A 2 -16.44 3.34 36.58
N LEU A 3 -16.49 3.46 35.25
CA LEU A 3 -17.68 3.92 34.54
C LEU A 3 -17.80 3.06 33.27
N ASP A 4 -18.73 2.11 33.32
CA ASP A 4 -19.18 1.24 32.23
C ASP A 4 -20.08 2.00 31.25
N ASP A 5 -20.27 1.42 30.06
CA ASP A 5 -21.33 1.66 29.06
C ASP A 5 -21.53 3.06 28.43
N LEU A 6 -21.06 3.19 27.19
CA LEU A 6 -21.74 4.00 26.17
C LEU A 6 -21.94 3.17 24.90
N THR A 7 -22.95 2.30 24.92
CA THR A 7 -23.68 1.90 23.72
C THR A 7 -24.46 3.12 23.21
N TYR A 8 -24.23 3.56 21.98
CA TYR A 8 -25.10 4.55 21.33
C TYR A 8 -25.88 3.93 20.17
N GLU A 9 -27.18 4.15 20.22
CA GLU A 9 -28.17 3.76 19.23
C GLU A 9 -28.19 4.81 18.10
N ILE A 10 -27.96 4.39 16.86
CA ILE A 10 -28.08 5.24 15.67
C ILE A 10 -29.57 5.40 15.36
N LYS A 11 -30.15 6.57 15.63
CA LYS A 11 -31.51 6.89 15.17
C LYS A 11 -31.47 7.60 13.82
N PRO A 12 -32.23 7.14 12.81
CA PRO A 12 -32.38 7.89 11.57
C PRO A 12 -33.10 9.22 11.86
N ILE A 13 -32.64 10.29 11.21
CA ILE A 13 -33.34 11.59 11.21
C ILE A 13 -34.69 11.35 10.55
N LYS A 14 -35.77 11.36 11.34
CA LYS A 14 -37.13 11.34 10.81
C LYS A 14 -37.28 12.60 9.94
N TYR A 15 -37.55 12.38 8.64
CA TYR A 15 -37.75 13.38 7.58
C TYR A 15 -36.51 13.85 6.80
N SER A 16 -35.65 12.93 6.36
CA SER A 16 -34.80 13.18 5.18
C SER A 16 -34.87 12.01 4.21
N GLU A 17 -35.17 12.27 2.94
CA GLU A 17 -35.13 11.28 1.86
C GLU A 17 -33.70 11.04 1.32
N ARG A 18 -32.68 11.67 1.94
CA ARG A 18 -31.27 11.42 1.66
C ARG A 18 -30.51 11.15 2.96
N SER A 19 -29.79 10.04 2.99
CA SER A 19 -28.95 9.61 4.10
C SER A 19 -27.69 10.49 4.17
N GLU A 20 -27.72 11.54 5.00
CA GLU A 20 -26.51 12.29 5.38
C GLU A 20 -26.17 11.95 6.83
N HIS A 21 -25.01 11.32 7.05
CA HIS A 21 -24.49 11.00 8.37
C HIS A 21 -23.31 11.92 8.69
N VAL A 22 -23.35 12.55 9.85
CA VAL A 22 -22.23 13.32 10.42
C VAL A 22 -21.47 12.41 11.36
N VAL A 23 -20.17 12.23 11.13
CA VAL A 23 -19.25 11.58 12.07
C VAL A 23 -18.23 12.64 12.48
N SER A 24 -18.23 13.00 13.77
CA SER A 24 -17.14 13.75 14.38
C SER A 24 -16.54 12.91 15.50
N GLN A 25 -15.24 12.66 15.42
CA GLN A 25 -14.44 12.27 16.58
C GLN A 25 -13.16 13.11 16.55
N ILE A 26 -12.95 13.90 17.60
CA ILE A 26 -11.67 14.54 17.90
C ILE A 26 -11.06 13.69 19.01
N VAL A 27 -9.94 13.02 18.73
CA VAL A 27 -9.09 12.46 19.78
C VAL A 27 -7.95 13.46 19.97
N ALA A 28 -7.96 14.16 21.11
CA ALA A 28 -6.80 14.93 21.55
C ALA A 28 -5.76 13.93 22.07
N ASP A 29 -4.58 13.95 21.48
CA ASP A 29 -3.43 13.21 21.98
C ASP A 29 -2.95 13.84 23.31
N ALA A 30 -2.78 13.01 24.34
CA ALA A 30 -2.28 13.41 25.65
C ALA A 30 -0.79 13.84 25.63
N SER A 31 -0.14 13.76 24.47
CA SER A 31 1.26 14.13 24.26
C SER A 31 1.52 15.63 24.02
N ALA A 32 0.49 16.47 23.87
CA ALA A 32 0.66 17.87 23.45
C ALA A 32 0.99 18.86 24.59
N THR A 33 1.92 18.50 25.50
CA THR A 33 2.58 19.48 26.38
C THR A 33 4.00 19.72 25.87
N GLY A 34 4.30 20.97 25.52
CA GLY A 34 5.63 21.42 25.10
C GLY A 34 6.66 21.39 26.23
N PRO A 35 7.95 21.64 25.94
CA PRO A 35 9.06 21.28 26.81
C PRO A 35 9.15 22.22 28.02
N GLU A 36 9.20 21.62 29.22
CA GLU A 36 9.64 22.29 30.43
C GLU A 36 11.15 22.08 30.58
N TYR A 37 11.95 23.14 30.50
CA TYR A 37 13.37 23.07 30.83
C TYR A 37 13.52 22.98 32.35
N ARG A 38 14.13 21.90 32.88
CA ARG A 38 15.20 21.94 33.91
C ARG A 38 15.77 20.56 34.27
N LEU A 39 17.09 20.45 34.05
CA LEU A 39 18.16 19.75 34.79
C LEU A 39 18.02 18.26 35.20
N GLY A 40 18.79 17.41 34.49
CA GLY A 40 19.76 16.49 35.11
C GLY A 40 19.37 15.02 35.26
N HIS A 41 19.74 14.17 34.30
CA HIS A 41 20.61 12.98 34.48
C HIS A 41 20.71 12.20 33.15
N GLU A 42 21.94 11.78 32.80
CA GLU A 42 22.25 10.87 31.69
C GLU A 42 21.66 9.47 31.91
N GLU A 43 21.07 8.88 30.87
CA GLU A 43 21.33 7.47 30.54
C GLU A 43 20.98 7.17 29.07
N ASP A 44 21.96 6.57 28.37
CA ASP A 44 21.89 6.07 27.00
C ASP A 44 20.80 5.01 26.81
N ARG A 45 19.97 5.16 25.77
CA ARG A 45 19.64 4.08 24.81
C ARG A 45 18.73 4.57 23.68
N GLN A 46 19.16 4.27 22.45
CA GLN A 46 18.39 4.36 21.21
C GLN A 46 17.07 3.57 21.30
N PRO A 47 15.96 4.07 20.74
CA PRO A 47 14.79 3.24 20.45
C PRO A 47 14.77 2.77 19.00
N LEU A 48 14.54 1.47 18.85
CA LEU A 48 13.94 0.84 17.69
C LEU A 48 12.56 1.45 17.39
N LEU A 49 12.33 1.67 16.09
CA LEU A 49 11.23 1.13 15.29
C LEU A 49 9.83 0.99 15.94
N SER A 50 8.87 1.78 15.44
CA SER A 50 7.42 1.52 15.50
C SER A 50 6.78 2.45 14.43
N GLU A 51 5.66 2.22 13.75
CA GLU A 51 4.61 1.22 13.81
C GLU A 51 3.69 1.40 12.57
N VAL A 52 3.13 0.27 12.12
CA VAL A 52 1.81 0.04 11.51
C VAL A 52 0.99 1.27 11.05
N ASN A 53 0.83 1.42 9.73
CA ASN A 53 -0.18 2.29 9.12
C ASN A 53 -1.58 1.63 9.16
N GLU A 54 -2.41 2.00 10.13
CA GLU A 54 -3.86 2.04 9.92
C GLU A 54 -4.18 3.32 9.13
N CYS A 55 -4.79 3.21 7.95
CA CYS A 55 -5.25 4.38 7.20
C CYS A 55 -6.47 5.01 7.90
N GLN A 56 -6.23 5.76 8.97
CA GLN A 56 -7.21 6.67 9.55
C GLN A 56 -7.27 7.94 8.69
N TYR A 57 -8.41 8.21 8.06
CA TYR A 57 -8.66 9.48 7.40
C TYR A 57 -8.86 10.55 8.47
N TYR A 58 -8.00 11.58 8.51
CA TYR A 58 -8.17 12.72 9.41
C TYR A 58 -8.78 13.90 8.67
N LEU A 59 -9.95 14.36 9.14
CA LEU A 59 -10.58 15.58 8.67
C LEU A 59 -9.93 16.78 9.36
N THR A 60 -9.16 17.58 8.62
CA THR A 60 -8.39 18.71 9.22
C THR A 60 -9.15 20.05 9.20
N ALA A 61 -10.18 20.20 8.36
CA ALA A 61 -11.04 21.38 8.37
C ALA A 61 -12.47 21.07 7.91
N VAL A 62 -13.45 21.42 8.72
CA VAL A 62 -14.88 21.49 8.35
C VAL A 62 -15.28 22.96 8.35
N LEU A 63 -15.59 23.52 7.19
CA LEU A 63 -16.25 24.82 7.10
C LEU A 63 -17.77 24.59 7.22
N LEU A 64 -18.28 24.74 8.44
CA LEU A 64 -19.72 24.81 8.69
C LEU A 64 -20.18 26.26 8.43
N TYR A 65 -21.05 26.46 7.44
CA TYR A 65 -21.83 27.70 7.35
C TYR A 65 -23.30 27.37 7.64
N THR A 66 -23.88 27.98 8.67
CA THR A 66 -25.31 27.89 8.94
C THR A 66 -25.99 29.16 8.43
N ALA A 67 -26.80 29.02 7.37
CA ALA A 67 -27.74 30.06 6.98
C ALA A 67 -28.98 30.01 7.90
N ARG A 68 -28.79 30.42 9.17
CA ARG A 68 -29.78 31.00 10.12
C ARG A 68 -29.37 30.70 11.58
N ASP A 69 -29.06 31.80 12.27
CA ASP A 69 -28.73 32.04 13.69
C ASP A 69 -27.43 31.48 14.30
N PRO A 70 -26.68 32.30 15.09
CA PRO A 70 -25.28 32.09 15.42
C PRO A 70 -25.10 31.52 16.83
N ALA A 71 -24.45 30.37 16.96
CA ALA A 71 -23.74 30.03 18.18
C ALA A 71 -22.29 30.51 18.04
N VAL A 72 -21.86 31.43 18.91
CA VAL A 72 -20.49 31.96 18.89
C VAL A 72 -19.53 30.86 19.34
N VAL A 73 -18.76 30.32 18.40
CA VAL A 73 -17.61 29.47 18.71
C VAL A 73 -16.46 30.37 19.13
N ASN A 74 -15.84 30.05 20.26
CA ASN A 74 -14.68 30.72 20.81
C ASN A 74 -13.47 30.68 19.84
N ASN A 75 -12.82 31.84 19.71
CA ASN A 75 -11.80 32.09 18.70
C ASN A 75 -10.45 31.53 19.17
N TYR A 76 -10.02 30.37 18.66
CA TYR A 76 -8.65 29.84 18.84
C TYR A 76 -7.64 30.60 17.97
N ASN A 77 -7.69 31.93 18.00
CA ASN A 77 -6.69 32.78 17.38
C ASN A 77 -5.55 32.98 18.39
N VAL A 78 -4.41 32.33 18.17
CA VAL A 78 -3.13 32.80 18.71
C VAL A 78 -2.46 33.61 17.59
N PRO A 79 -2.60 34.95 17.58
CA PRO A 79 -2.05 35.77 16.49
C PRO A 79 -0.52 35.64 16.50
N GLY A 80 0.06 35.25 15.36
CA GLY A 80 1.51 35.21 15.16
C GLY A 80 2.17 33.82 15.14
N GLY A 81 1.42 32.74 15.39
CA GLY A 81 1.93 31.37 15.20
C GLY A 81 2.24 31.05 13.74
N THR A 82 3.15 30.10 13.49
CA THR A 82 3.49 29.62 12.14
C THR A 82 2.27 29.14 11.35
N TYR A 83 1.33 28.48 12.04
CA TYR A 83 0.04 28.08 11.47
C TYR A 83 -0.85 29.27 11.08
N ALA A 84 -0.98 30.27 11.96
CA ALA A 84 -1.78 31.46 11.69
C ALA A 84 -1.21 32.31 10.54
N ARG A 85 0.12 32.36 10.43
CA ARG A 85 0.81 33.06 9.33
C ARG A 85 0.67 32.29 8.01
N TYR A 86 0.86 30.97 8.02
CA TYR A 86 0.59 30.12 6.85
C TYR A 86 -0.88 30.20 6.40
N HIS A 87 -1.82 30.22 7.35
CA HIS A 87 -3.25 30.39 7.07
C HIS A 87 -3.58 31.78 6.52
N GLY A 88 -2.96 32.83 7.06
CA GLY A 88 -3.05 34.20 6.53
C GLY A 88 -2.56 34.32 5.09
N ASP A 89 -1.39 33.75 4.82
CA ASP A 89 -0.68 33.96 3.56
C ASP A 89 -1.18 33.02 2.44
N ASN A 90 -1.74 31.85 2.79
CA ASN A 90 -2.08 30.81 1.80
C ASN A 90 -3.57 30.42 1.78
N LEU A 91 -4.32 30.56 2.88
CA LEU A 91 -5.73 30.14 2.95
C LEU A 91 -6.70 31.31 2.71
N LEU A 92 -6.46 32.47 3.30
CA LEU A 92 -7.33 33.67 3.18
C LEU A 92 -7.54 34.19 1.74
N PRO A 93 -6.55 34.17 0.83
CA PRO A 93 -6.76 34.58 -0.56
C PRO A 93 -7.65 33.61 -1.36
N VAL A 94 -7.78 32.36 -0.92
CA VAL A 94 -8.46 31.26 -1.64
C VAL A 94 -9.85 30.98 -1.07
N THR A 95 -10.11 31.35 0.19
CA THR A 95 -11.42 31.18 0.87
C THR A 95 -12.53 32.13 0.38
N TYR A 96 -12.27 32.97 -0.63
CA TYR A 96 -13.31 33.77 -1.30
C TYR A 96 -14.14 32.98 -2.31
N LEU A 97 -13.80 31.71 -2.58
CA LEU A 97 -14.72 30.77 -3.19
C LEU A 97 -15.21 29.79 -2.13
N SER A 98 -16.49 29.96 -1.77
CA SER A 98 -17.26 29.08 -0.91
C SER A 98 -17.03 27.62 -1.30
N LEU A 99 -16.54 26.82 -0.33
CA LEU A 99 -16.33 25.37 -0.39
C LEU A 99 -15.06 24.89 -1.11
N SER A 100 -13.90 25.18 -0.55
CA SER A 100 -12.73 24.33 -0.76
C SER A 100 -12.37 23.56 0.52
N PHE A 101 -12.15 22.26 0.43
CA PHE A 101 -11.65 21.44 1.55
C PHE A 101 -10.30 20.82 1.20
N MET A 102 -9.43 20.73 2.21
CA MET A 102 -8.09 20.16 2.08
C MET A 102 -8.10 18.78 2.74
N MET A 103 -7.75 17.75 2.00
CA MET A 103 -7.67 16.38 2.51
C MET A 103 -6.22 15.89 2.38
N ASN A 104 -5.68 15.32 3.46
CA ASN A 104 -4.37 14.69 3.43
C ASN A 104 -4.50 13.29 2.81
N HIS A 105 -3.93 13.12 1.62
CA HIS A 105 -4.00 11.86 0.88
C HIS A 105 -3.11 10.76 1.49
N ASP A 106 -2.00 11.13 2.13
CA ASP A 106 -0.91 10.21 2.47
C ASP A 106 -0.73 9.96 3.99
N GLY A 107 -1.67 10.43 4.81
CA GLY A 107 -1.61 10.24 6.27
C GLY A 107 -0.46 11.00 6.95
N SER A 108 -0.16 10.69 8.21
CA SER A 108 0.69 11.49 9.11
C SER A 108 2.21 11.37 8.89
N GLN A 109 2.68 10.77 7.79
CA GLN A 109 4.12 10.59 7.58
C GLN A 109 4.80 11.95 7.36
N GLN A 110 5.46 12.46 8.41
CA GLN A 110 6.27 13.68 8.38
C GLN A 110 7.39 13.52 7.33
N GLY A 111 7.16 14.08 6.15
CA GLY A 111 8.11 14.06 5.03
C GLY A 111 7.45 13.99 3.65
N TYR A 112 6.22 13.49 3.55
CA TYR A 112 5.46 13.39 2.30
C TYR A 112 4.10 14.06 2.45
N PHE A 113 4.10 15.38 2.69
CA PHE A 113 2.88 16.18 2.70
C PHE A 113 2.58 16.68 1.29
N GLN A 114 1.62 16.05 0.60
CA GLN A 114 1.03 16.61 -0.62
C GLN A 114 -0.45 16.93 -0.37
N PRO A 115 -0.79 18.17 0.03
CA PRO A 115 -2.17 18.57 0.22
C PRO A 115 -2.88 18.56 -1.14
N LYS A 116 -4.01 17.86 -1.23
CA LYS A 116 -4.93 17.99 -2.37
C LYS A 116 -6.04 18.97 -2.01
N LEU A 117 -6.11 20.05 -2.79
CA LEU A 117 -7.18 21.04 -2.71
C LEU A 117 -8.38 20.52 -3.50
N TYR A 118 -9.53 20.40 -2.84
CA TYR A 118 -10.80 20.11 -3.50
C TYR A 118 -11.60 21.39 -3.55
N SER A 119 -11.85 21.94 -4.75
CA SER A 119 -12.76 23.06 -4.97
C SER A 119 -14.14 22.52 -5.38
N ASP A 120 -15.22 22.98 -4.74
CA ASP A 120 -16.59 22.65 -5.20
C ASP A 120 -16.89 23.42 -6.49
N CYS A 121 -16.84 22.70 -7.60
CA CYS A 121 -17.02 23.23 -8.95
C CYS A 121 -18.49 23.53 -9.29
N LYS A 122 -19.42 23.28 -8.36
CA LYS A 122 -20.87 23.44 -8.55
C LYS A 122 -21.30 24.84 -8.98
N PHE A 123 -20.51 25.88 -8.69
CA PHE A 123 -20.82 27.28 -9.00
C PHE A 123 -19.95 27.89 -10.11
N GLN A 124 -19.04 27.11 -10.72
CA GLN A 124 -18.20 27.59 -11.81
C GLN A 124 -18.90 27.29 -13.15
N GLY A 125 -19.20 28.34 -13.91
CA GLY A 125 -20.06 28.23 -15.11
C GLY A 125 -19.53 27.27 -16.18
N ASP A 126 -18.21 27.21 -16.36
CA ASP A 126 -17.55 26.35 -17.36
C ASP A 126 -17.07 25.01 -16.78
N ALA A 127 -17.50 24.62 -15.58
CA ALA A 127 -17.10 23.36 -14.97
C ALA A 127 -17.67 22.15 -15.73
N VAL A 128 -16.79 21.22 -16.10
CA VAL A 128 -17.16 19.95 -16.75
C VAL A 128 -17.25 18.82 -15.73
N CYS A 129 -16.55 18.93 -14.60
CA CYS A 129 -16.63 17.96 -13.51
C CYS A 129 -16.52 18.65 -12.14
N ASN A 130 -16.95 17.94 -11.09
CA ASN A 130 -16.85 18.40 -9.70
C ASN A 130 -16.08 17.40 -8.81
N THR A 131 -16.43 16.12 -8.92
CA THR A 131 -15.81 15.04 -8.14
C THR A 131 -15.17 13.99 -9.04
N GLY A 132 -14.35 13.11 -8.45
CA GLY A 132 -13.69 12.01 -9.15
C GLY A 132 -12.17 12.18 -9.24
N LEU A 133 -11.45 11.06 -9.33
CA LEU A 133 -9.99 11.03 -9.32
C LEU A 133 -9.35 11.64 -10.59
N CYS A 134 -10.14 11.79 -11.66
CA CYS A 134 -9.75 12.43 -12.91
C CYS A 134 -10.44 13.79 -13.10
N CYS A 135 -10.77 14.48 -12.01
CA CYS A 135 -11.24 15.86 -12.03
C CYS A 135 -10.18 16.77 -11.41
N THR A 136 -9.72 17.77 -12.16
CA THR A 136 -8.70 18.73 -11.70
C THR A 136 -9.11 20.11 -12.17
N ASN A 137 -9.18 21.08 -11.25
CA ASN A 137 -9.61 22.46 -11.55
C ASN A 137 -10.94 22.51 -12.32
N CYS A 138 -11.91 21.69 -11.91
CA CYS A 138 -13.25 21.61 -12.50
C CYS A 138 -13.32 21.14 -13.96
N MET A 139 -12.22 20.62 -14.48
CA MET A 139 -12.09 20.05 -15.82
C MET A 139 -11.59 18.61 -15.73
N TYR A 140 -11.80 17.82 -16.78
CA TYR A 140 -11.19 16.49 -16.85
C TYR A 140 -9.67 16.60 -16.78
N SER A 141 -9.05 15.77 -15.95
CA SER A 141 -7.59 15.71 -15.81
C SER A 141 -6.95 15.34 -17.14
N GLU A 142 -5.80 15.94 -17.45
CA GLU A 142 -5.07 15.67 -18.70
C GLU A 142 -4.83 14.16 -18.92
N PRO A 143 -4.90 13.68 -20.18
CA PRO A 143 -4.60 12.29 -20.49
C PRO A 143 -3.22 11.89 -19.97
N GLY A 144 -3.15 10.76 -19.25
CA GLY A 144 -1.91 10.32 -18.61
C GLY A 144 -1.69 10.80 -17.19
N THR A 145 -2.65 11.52 -16.61
CA THR A 145 -2.66 11.80 -15.16
C THR A 145 -2.87 10.49 -14.40
N LEU A 146 -1.94 10.13 -13.51
CA LEU A 146 -2.05 8.92 -12.69
C LEU A 146 -3.18 9.08 -11.67
N CYS A 147 -4.19 8.21 -11.73
CA CYS A 147 -5.34 8.26 -10.82
C CYS A 147 -5.38 7.09 -9.84
N ARG A 148 -4.73 5.96 -10.14
CA ARG A 148 -4.55 4.86 -9.19
C ARG A 148 -3.14 4.27 -9.27
N THR A 149 -2.50 4.14 -8.11
CA THR A 149 -1.17 3.55 -7.95
C THR A 149 -1.25 2.05 -7.72
N ILE A 150 -0.18 1.32 -8.05
CA ILE A 150 -0.02 -0.11 -7.73
C ILE A 150 -0.10 -0.29 -6.22
N GLN A 151 -1.06 -1.09 -5.76
CA GLN A 151 -1.20 -1.44 -4.34
C GLN A 151 -0.39 -2.68 -3.96
N ILE A 152 -0.31 -3.64 -4.88
CA ILE A 152 0.33 -4.95 -4.68
C ILE A 152 1.04 -5.41 -5.96
N ILE A 153 1.95 -6.37 -5.85
CA ILE A 153 2.80 -6.81 -6.97
C ILE A 153 2.04 -7.30 -8.22
N CYS A 154 0.80 -7.76 -8.06
CA CYS A 154 -0.06 -8.24 -9.13
C CYS A 154 -0.96 -7.16 -9.73
N ASP A 155 -0.85 -5.92 -9.27
CA ASP A 155 -1.70 -4.80 -9.64
C ASP A 155 -1.08 -3.98 -10.80
N LEU A 156 -1.91 -3.23 -11.54
CA LEU A 156 -1.46 -2.34 -12.61
C LEU A 156 -1.75 -0.87 -12.26
N LEU A 157 -1.18 0.07 -13.03
CA LEU A 157 -1.45 1.51 -12.86
C LEU A 157 -2.62 1.94 -13.75
N GLU A 158 -3.38 2.93 -13.32
CA GLU A 158 -4.45 3.53 -14.12
C GLU A 158 -4.26 5.03 -14.24
N TYR A 159 -4.50 5.49 -15.46
CA TYR A 159 -4.32 6.86 -15.87
C TYR A 159 -5.62 7.40 -16.45
N CYS A 160 -5.86 8.68 -16.22
CA CYS A 160 -6.99 9.39 -16.79
C CYS A 160 -6.91 9.43 -18.32
N PHE A 161 -8.05 9.24 -18.98
CA PHE A 161 -8.17 9.40 -20.43
C PHE A 161 -8.32 10.86 -20.88
N GLY A 162 -8.64 11.77 -19.95
CA GLY A 162 -8.96 13.17 -20.24
C GLY A 162 -10.35 13.43 -20.82
N THR A 163 -11.20 12.42 -20.83
CA THR A 163 -12.58 12.49 -21.36
C THR A 163 -13.63 12.23 -20.28
N THR A 164 -13.21 11.81 -19.08
CA THR A 164 -14.07 11.47 -17.95
C THR A 164 -13.43 11.92 -16.64
N ASN A 165 -14.26 12.14 -15.62
CA ASN A 165 -13.82 12.48 -14.26
C ASN A 165 -13.52 11.25 -13.39
N GLN A 166 -13.93 10.07 -13.82
CA GLN A 166 -13.68 8.81 -13.13
C GLN A 166 -12.37 8.19 -13.61
N CYS A 167 -11.59 7.66 -12.67
CA CYS A 167 -10.48 6.78 -12.99
C CYS A 167 -11.02 5.52 -13.69
N PRO A 168 -10.27 4.93 -14.64
CA PRO A 168 -10.62 3.64 -15.20
C PRO A 168 -10.84 2.57 -14.11
N ALA A 169 -11.50 1.47 -14.50
CA ALA A 169 -11.65 0.33 -13.61
C ALA A 169 -10.28 -0.19 -13.13
N ASP A 170 -10.25 -0.85 -11.98
CA ASP A 170 -9.04 -1.47 -11.43
C ASP A 170 -8.63 -2.68 -12.31
N PHE A 171 -7.43 -2.60 -12.90
CA PHE A 171 -6.83 -3.68 -13.66
C PHE A 171 -5.65 -4.28 -12.92
N TYR A 172 -5.54 -5.60 -13.04
CA TYR A 172 -4.45 -6.36 -12.47
C TYR A 172 -3.83 -7.27 -13.53
N MET A 173 -2.63 -7.77 -13.26
CA MET A 173 -1.93 -8.72 -14.11
C MET A 173 -2.78 -9.96 -14.34
N GLN A 174 -2.71 -10.54 -15.54
CA GLN A 174 -3.47 -11.75 -15.86
C GLN A 174 -3.23 -12.86 -14.81
N ASP A 175 -4.31 -13.54 -14.43
CA ASP A 175 -4.25 -14.70 -13.55
C ASP A 175 -3.25 -15.74 -14.07
N GLY A 176 -2.44 -16.30 -13.18
CA GLY A 176 -1.32 -17.19 -13.51
C GLY A 176 0.03 -16.49 -13.64
N THR A 177 0.08 -15.15 -13.66
CA THR A 177 1.36 -14.40 -13.70
C THR A 177 2.21 -14.70 -12.47
N PRO A 178 3.44 -15.22 -12.60
CA PRO A 178 4.30 -15.45 -11.45
C PRO A 178 4.60 -14.14 -10.71
N CYS A 179 4.38 -14.12 -9.40
CA CYS A 179 4.65 -12.95 -8.55
C CYS A 179 5.73 -13.21 -7.50
N THR A 180 5.95 -14.48 -7.14
CA THR A 180 7.04 -14.94 -6.28
C THR A 180 7.50 -16.31 -6.77
N GLU A 181 8.56 -16.86 -6.18
CA GLU A 181 9.00 -18.24 -6.45
C GLU A 181 7.94 -19.29 -6.05
N GLU A 182 7.07 -18.95 -5.09
CA GLU A 182 6.06 -19.86 -4.51
C GLU A 182 4.63 -19.57 -4.98
N GLY A 183 4.41 -18.54 -5.79
CA GLY A 183 3.08 -17.95 -5.99
C GLY A 183 2.87 -17.27 -7.33
N HIS A 184 1.60 -17.14 -7.70
CA HIS A 184 1.15 -16.47 -8.90
C HIS A 184 0.02 -15.48 -8.58
N CYS A 185 -0.28 -14.59 -9.52
CA CYS A 185 -1.41 -13.69 -9.44
C CYS A 185 -2.71 -14.45 -9.67
N TYR A 186 -3.69 -14.22 -8.80
CA TYR A 186 -5.04 -14.75 -8.95
C TYR A 186 -6.04 -13.72 -8.42
N ARG A 187 -6.92 -13.24 -9.30
CA ARG A 187 -7.90 -12.16 -9.03
C ARG A 187 -7.26 -10.93 -8.40
N GLY A 188 -6.11 -10.54 -8.94
CA GLY A 188 -5.35 -9.36 -8.51
C GLY A 188 -4.44 -9.56 -7.32
N ASN A 189 -4.54 -10.68 -6.58
CA ASN A 189 -3.69 -10.95 -5.43
C ASN A 189 -2.55 -11.91 -5.76
N CYS A 190 -1.39 -11.73 -5.14
CA CYS A 190 -0.32 -12.73 -5.19
C CYS A 190 -0.63 -13.86 -4.19
N THR A 191 -0.91 -15.06 -4.69
CA THR A 191 -1.42 -16.18 -3.88
C THR A 191 -0.33 -17.20 -3.57
N TYR A 192 0.12 -17.21 -2.33
CA TYR A 192 1.03 -18.21 -1.76
C TYR A 192 0.84 -18.31 -0.24
N ARG A 193 1.19 -19.45 0.37
CA ARG A 193 0.87 -19.73 1.79
C ARG A 193 1.67 -18.90 2.79
N THR A 194 2.88 -18.49 2.42
CA THR A 194 3.75 -17.70 3.30
C THR A 194 3.21 -16.29 3.54
N LEU A 195 2.50 -15.69 2.57
CA LEU A 195 1.92 -14.35 2.72
C LEU A 195 0.96 -14.22 3.92
N PRO A 196 -0.13 -15.00 4.01
CA PRO A 196 -1.05 -14.89 5.13
C PRO A 196 -0.40 -15.30 6.45
N CYS A 197 0.61 -16.20 6.45
CA CYS A 197 1.38 -16.46 7.68
C CYS A 197 2.08 -15.20 8.19
N ARG A 198 2.67 -14.40 7.29
CA ARG A 198 3.32 -13.13 7.65
C ARG A 198 2.35 -12.05 8.09
N GLU A 199 1.21 -11.96 7.42
CA GLU A 199 0.14 -11.02 7.78
C GLU A 199 -0.43 -11.33 9.18
N ILE A 200 -0.57 -12.61 9.53
CA ILE A 200 -1.17 -13.04 10.81
C ILE A 200 -0.16 -13.07 11.96
N PHE A 201 1.02 -13.63 11.73
CA PHE A 201 2.00 -13.95 12.79
C PHE A 201 3.27 -13.10 12.75
N GLY A 202 3.34 -12.14 11.81
CA GLY A 202 4.46 -11.24 11.62
C GLY A 202 5.50 -11.74 10.60
N ARG A 203 6.42 -10.84 10.22
CA ARG A 203 7.34 -10.99 9.07
C ARG A 203 8.15 -12.30 9.01
N HIS A 204 8.44 -12.92 10.15
CA HIS A 204 9.29 -14.10 10.26
C HIS A 204 8.52 -15.41 10.05
N ALA A 205 7.19 -15.38 10.15
CA ALA A 205 6.35 -16.53 9.94
C ALA A 205 6.37 -16.96 8.47
N ARG A 206 6.22 -18.26 8.24
CA ARG A 206 6.25 -18.85 6.90
C ARG A 206 5.32 -20.04 6.78
N ASN A 207 5.05 -20.44 5.54
CA ASN A 207 4.31 -21.66 5.24
C ASN A 207 4.94 -22.87 5.96
N SER A 208 4.08 -23.75 6.46
CA SER A 208 4.52 -25.00 7.06
C SER A 208 4.73 -26.14 6.05
N ASN A 209 5.43 -27.17 6.50
CA ASN A 209 5.59 -28.44 5.78
C ASN A 209 4.25 -29.17 5.65
N GLY A 210 4.18 -30.08 4.67
CA GLY A 210 2.96 -30.86 4.39
C GLY A 210 2.43 -31.65 5.58
N GLU A 211 3.31 -32.06 6.51
CA GLU A 211 2.92 -32.84 7.70
C GLU A 211 2.02 -32.05 8.65
N CYS A 212 2.23 -30.74 8.80
CA CYS A 212 1.33 -29.90 9.60
C CYS A 212 -0.08 -29.81 9.02
N TYR A 213 -0.22 -29.93 7.70
CA TYR A 213 -1.52 -29.90 7.02
C TYR A 213 -2.34 -31.18 7.24
N THR A 214 -1.75 -32.25 7.78
CA THR A 214 -2.49 -33.50 8.09
C THR A 214 -3.61 -33.27 9.10
N ILE A 215 -3.52 -32.23 9.93
CA ILE A 215 -4.61 -31.83 10.84
C ILE A 215 -5.92 -31.54 10.12
N ASN A 216 -5.87 -31.11 8.84
CA ASN A 216 -7.05 -30.83 8.05
C ASN A 216 -7.89 -32.07 7.71
N SER A 217 -7.33 -33.27 7.87
CA SER A 217 -8.09 -34.53 7.77
C SER A 217 -8.94 -34.83 9.01
N ARG A 218 -8.76 -34.09 10.12
CA ARG A 218 -9.48 -34.34 11.38
C ARG A 218 -10.93 -33.85 11.36
N GLY A 219 -11.26 -32.87 10.53
CA GLY A 219 -12.61 -32.29 10.49
C GLY A 219 -13.02 -31.65 11.82
N ARG A 220 -12.15 -30.79 12.37
CA ARG A 220 -12.37 -30.05 13.62
C ARG A 220 -12.09 -28.56 13.42
N ARG A 221 -12.38 -27.73 14.43
CA ARG A 221 -12.21 -26.27 14.39
C ARG A 221 -10.87 -25.80 13.82
N PHE A 222 -9.76 -26.44 14.19
CA PHE A 222 -8.41 -26.05 13.77
C PHE A 222 -7.91 -26.78 12.53
N GLY A 223 -8.67 -27.75 12.01
CA GLY A 223 -8.30 -28.54 10.84
C GLY A 223 -9.50 -29.10 10.10
N HIS A 224 -9.87 -28.44 9.00
CA HIS A 224 -11.01 -28.79 8.14
C HIS A 224 -10.88 -28.10 6.77
N CYS A 225 -11.70 -28.51 5.79
CA CYS A 225 -11.81 -27.86 4.49
C CYS A 225 -13.01 -26.92 4.43
N THR A 226 -14.14 -27.32 5.02
CA THR A 226 -15.34 -26.48 5.06
C THR A 226 -16.00 -26.54 6.41
N ARG A 227 -16.73 -25.48 6.75
CA ARG A 227 -17.55 -25.37 7.95
C ARG A 227 -18.98 -25.06 7.51
N ASP A 228 -19.94 -25.84 8.01
CA ASP A 228 -21.35 -25.47 7.93
C ASP A 228 -21.68 -24.60 9.15
N ASP A 229 -21.86 -23.31 8.91
CA ASP A 229 -22.13 -22.32 9.96
C ASP A 229 -23.44 -22.56 10.70
N ARG A 230 -24.45 -23.18 10.06
CA ARG A 230 -25.77 -23.41 10.67
C ARG A 230 -25.72 -24.51 11.74
N PHE A 231 -24.90 -25.53 11.51
CA PHE A 231 -24.79 -26.70 12.40
C PHE A 231 -23.46 -26.76 13.15
N LEU A 232 -22.60 -25.73 12.98
CA LEU A 232 -21.23 -25.69 13.50
C LEU A 232 -20.45 -26.98 13.18
N ARG A 233 -20.71 -27.56 12.00
CA ARG A 233 -20.15 -28.84 11.58
C ARG A 233 -18.93 -28.61 10.71
N PHE A 234 -17.81 -29.22 11.09
CA PHE A 234 -16.56 -29.15 10.33
C PHE A 234 -16.44 -30.37 9.42
N ARG A 235 -16.11 -30.16 8.15
CA ARG A 235 -15.88 -31.22 7.17
C ARG A 235 -14.38 -31.45 7.00
N ALA A 236 -13.96 -32.68 7.24
CA ALA A 236 -12.58 -33.11 6.99
C ALA A 236 -12.20 -32.95 5.51
N CYS A 237 -10.94 -32.59 5.25
CA CYS A 237 -10.38 -32.58 3.92
C CYS A 237 -10.11 -33.99 3.38
N GLY A 238 -10.26 -34.17 2.07
CA GLY A 238 -9.68 -35.31 1.37
C GLY A 238 -8.14 -35.26 1.39
N ALA A 239 -7.48 -36.37 1.04
CA ALA A 239 -6.01 -36.44 1.08
C ALA A 239 -5.33 -35.36 0.21
N ASN A 240 -5.90 -35.06 -0.95
CA ASN A 240 -5.37 -34.04 -1.87
C ASN A 240 -5.70 -32.60 -1.43
N ASP A 241 -6.78 -32.42 -0.66
CA ASP A 241 -7.29 -31.09 -0.28
C ASP A 241 -6.70 -30.56 1.03
N GLN A 242 -5.88 -31.35 1.73
CA GLN A 242 -5.33 -30.98 3.03
C GLN A 242 -4.61 -29.62 2.99
N LYS A 243 -3.96 -29.28 1.87
CA LYS A 243 -3.24 -28.01 1.69
C LYS A 243 -4.13 -26.83 1.27
N CYS A 244 -5.43 -27.04 1.14
CA CYS A 244 -6.45 -26.04 0.80
C CYS A 244 -7.46 -25.79 1.94
N GLY A 245 -7.33 -26.50 3.06
CA GLY A 245 -8.13 -26.26 4.27
C GLY A 245 -7.56 -25.13 5.13
N ARG A 246 -7.43 -25.38 6.43
CA ARG A 246 -6.86 -24.42 7.40
C ARG A 246 -5.37 -24.19 7.15
N LEU A 247 -4.97 -22.92 7.16
CA LEU A 247 -3.58 -22.50 7.00
C LEU A 247 -2.73 -22.98 8.19
N GLN A 248 -1.52 -23.45 7.91
CA GLN A 248 -0.54 -23.90 8.91
C GLN A 248 0.77 -23.15 8.70
N CYS A 249 1.30 -22.56 9.77
CA CYS A 249 2.48 -21.70 9.75
C CYS A 249 3.56 -22.24 10.71
N VAL A 250 4.80 -21.85 10.48
CA VAL A 250 5.94 -22.08 11.38
C VAL A 250 6.69 -20.77 11.62
N ASN A 251 7.61 -20.77 12.58
CA ASN A 251 8.43 -19.60 12.94
C ASN A 251 7.60 -18.40 13.45
N VAL A 252 6.60 -18.69 14.27
CA VAL A 252 5.71 -17.72 14.91
C VAL A 252 6.37 -17.18 16.19
N THR A 253 6.51 -15.86 16.30
CA THR A 253 7.16 -15.19 17.44
C THR A 253 6.26 -14.18 18.15
N LEU A 254 5.22 -13.66 17.49
CA LEU A 254 4.32 -12.62 18.00
C LEU A 254 2.86 -13.06 17.83
N ILE A 255 2.05 -12.82 18.86
CA ILE A 255 0.64 -13.23 18.91
C ILE A 255 -0.18 -12.02 19.36
N TRP A 256 -0.66 -11.21 18.41
CA TRP A 256 -1.76 -10.28 18.64
C TRP A 256 -3.03 -10.92 18.10
N LEU A 257 -3.84 -11.50 18.99
CA LEU A 257 -5.10 -12.14 18.61
C LEU A 257 -6.25 -11.18 18.77
N GLN A 258 -7.08 -11.07 17.74
CA GLN A 258 -8.38 -10.44 17.83
C GLN A 258 -9.32 -11.27 18.73
N GLU A 259 -10.26 -10.61 19.39
CA GLU A 259 -11.32 -11.30 20.13
C GLU A 259 -12.08 -12.29 19.23
N GLY A 260 -12.40 -13.47 19.75
CA GLY A 260 -13.07 -14.53 18.97
C GLY A 260 -12.14 -15.42 18.14
N VAL A 261 -10.83 -15.14 18.13
CA VAL A 261 -9.81 -15.99 17.49
C VAL A 261 -9.03 -16.79 18.54
N SER A 262 -8.95 -18.10 18.35
CA SER A 262 -8.10 -19.00 19.12
C SER A 262 -6.87 -19.39 18.32
N LEU A 263 -5.72 -19.38 18.99
CA LEU A 263 -4.49 -19.97 18.50
C LEU A 263 -4.45 -21.46 18.79
N PHE A 264 -3.95 -22.23 17.84
CA PHE A 264 -3.63 -23.63 18.00
C PHE A 264 -2.14 -23.85 17.71
N GLN A 265 -1.51 -24.65 18.56
CA GLN A 265 -0.14 -25.11 18.36
C GLN A 265 -0.11 -26.64 18.50
N SER A 266 0.64 -27.30 17.61
CA SER A 266 0.92 -28.73 17.73
C SER A 266 2.31 -29.05 17.25
N GLU A 267 2.98 -29.97 17.94
CA GLU A 267 4.22 -30.55 17.46
C GLU A 267 3.92 -31.75 16.55
N VAL A 268 4.39 -31.68 15.31
CA VAL A 268 4.30 -32.77 14.32
C VAL A 268 5.70 -33.00 13.76
N SER A 269 6.22 -34.22 13.89
CA SER A 269 7.56 -34.60 13.44
C SER A 269 8.67 -33.66 13.94
N ALA A 270 8.63 -33.30 15.23
CA ALA A 270 9.55 -32.34 15.86
C ALA A 270 9.52 -30.91 15.27
N VAL A 271 8.45 -30.55 14.56
CA VAL A 271 8.18 -29.19 14.07
C VAL A 271 6.93 -28.63 14.74
N TRP A 272 7.03 -27.42 15.28
CA TRP A 272 5.90 -26.69 15.83
C TRP A 272 5.05 -26.07 14.71
N CYS A 273 3.86 -26.65 14.50
CA CYS A 273 2.82 -26.14 13.61
C CYS A 273 1.90 -25.17 14.36
N TRP A 274 1.63 -24.02 13.74
CA TRP A 274 0.74 -23.00 14.29
C TRP A 274 -0.43 -22.75 13.33
N GLY A 275 -1.62 -22.57 13.88
CA GLY A 275 -2.81 -22.24 13.10
C GLY A 275 -3.82 -21.50 13.95
N LEU A 276 -4.86 -20.95 13.30
CA LEU A 276 -5.94 -20.25 13.99
C LEU A 276 -7.24 -21.04 13.90
N GLY A 277 -8.13 -20.79 14.85
CA GLY A 277 -9.51 -21.27 14.90
C GLY A 277 -10.42 -20.12 15.28
N ILE A 278 -11.52 -19.93 14.58
CA ILE A 278 -12.45 -18.83 14.88
C ILE A 278 -13.65 -19.40 15.62
N HIS A 279 -14.03 -18.73 16.71
CA HIS A 279 -15.30 -18.93 17.39
C HIS A 279 -16.35 -18.09 16.65
N TYR A 280 -17.56 -18.63 16.46
CA TYR A 280 -18.63 -17.90 15.80
C TYR A 280 -18.80 -16.52 16.46
N SER A 281 -18.46 -15.47 15.71
CA SER A 281 -18.62 -14.08 16.11
C SER A 281 -19.06 -13.29 14.88
N PRO A 282 -20.26 -12.69 14.89
CA PRO A 282 -20.74 -11.90 13.77
C PRO A 282 -19.74 -10.79 13.42
N GLY A 283 -19.34 -10.69 12.14
CA GLY A 283 -18.45 -9.62 11.65
C GLY A 283 -16.96 -9.96 11.57
N ILE A 284 -16.50 -11.13 12.05
CA ILE A 284 -15.09 -11.53 11.88
C ILE A 284 -14.87 -12.15 10.50
N THR A 285 -13.89 -11.63 9.76
CA THR A 285 -13.43 -12.22 8.49
C THR A 285 -12.50 -13.39 8.78
N ASP A 286 -12.80 -14.57 8.21
CA ASP A 286 -11.95 -15.75 8.41
C ASP A 286 -10.66 -15.68 7.58
N VAL A 287 -9.58 -15.18 8.19
CA VAL A 287 -8.24 -15.10 7.59
C VAL A 287 -7.46 -16.42 7.68
N SER A 288 -8.03 -17.47 8.24
CA SER A 288 -7.32 -18.69 8.64
C SER A 288 -7.54 -19.90 7.73
N HIS A 289 -8.22 -19.69 6.60
CA HIS A 289 -8.26 -20.61 5.48
C HIS A 289 -7.20 -20.24 4.42
N VAL A 290 -6.73 -21.24 3.68
CA VAL A 290 -5.87 -21.02 2.52
C VAL A 290 -6.67 -20.31 1.42
N ARG A 291 -6.15 -19.18 0.92
CA ARG A 291 -6.83 -18.36 -0.09
C ARG A 291 -6.97 -19.11 -1.43
N ASN A 292 -8.06 -18.86 -2.14
CA ASN A 292 -8.23 -19.33 -3.53
C ASN A 292 -7.07 -18.83 -4.41
N GLY A 293 -6.64 -19.62 -5.39
CA GLY A 293 -5.46 -19.35 -6.21
C GLY A 293 -4.14 -19.82 -5.60
N THR A 294 -4.11 -20.29 -4.36
CA THR A 294 -2.85 -20.73 -3.73
C THR A 294 -2.38 -22.07 -4.29
N PRO A 295 -1.14 -22.22 -4.80
CA PRO A 295 -0.63 -23.49 -5.32
C PRO A 295 -0.72 -24.62 -4.31
N CYS A 296 -1.23 -25.79 -4.67
CA CYS A 296 -1.42 -26.93 -3.75
C CYS A 296 -0.70 -28.20 -4.18
N ALA A 297 -0.55 -28.40 -5.48
CA ALA A 297 0.27 -29.44 -6.09
C ALA A 297 0.90 -28.90 -7.38
N SER A 298 1.75 -29.69 -8.03
CA SER A 298 2.36 -29.29 -9.30
C SER A 298 1.29 -28.97 -10.34
N GLY A 299 1.27 -27.74 -10.85
CA GLY A 299 0.27 -27.28 -11.82
C GLY A 299 -1.16 -27.13 -11.27
N MET A 300 -1.38 -27.24 -9.95
CA MET A 300 -2.70 -27.16 -9.32
C MET A 300 -2.76 -26.11 -8.22
N PHE A 301 -3.94 -25.53 -8.01
CA PHE A 301 -4.19 -24.53 -6.98
C PHE A 301 -5.53 -24.73 -6.25
N CYS A 302 -5.65 -24.10 -5.10
CA CYS A 302 -6.83 -24.18 -4.26
C CYS A 302 -7.99 -23.36 -4.87
N LEU A 303 -9.14 -24.01 -5.04
CA LEU A 303 -10.40 -23.36 -5.39
C LEU A 303 -11.50 -23.93 -4.50
N ASP A 304 -12.19 -23.05 -3.77
CA ASP A 304 -13.29 -23.39 -2.87
C ASP A 304 -12.93 -24.50 -1.86
N ASN A 305 -11.73 -24.35 -1.28
CA ASN A 305 -11.12 -25.29 -0.33
C ASN A 305 -10.80 -26.69 -0.89
N SER A 306 -10.73 -26.85 -2.23
CA SER A 306 -10.29 -28.09 -2.89
C SER A 306 -9.05 -27.85 -3.76
N CYS A 307 -8.17 -28.86 -3.83
CA CYS A 307 -7.01 -28.87 -4.73
C CYS A 307 -7.36 -29.59 -6.02
N ASN A 308 -8.19 -28.98 -6.86
CA ASN A 308 -8.68 -29.56 -8.11
C ASN A 308 -8.52 -28.65 -9.33
N ALA A 309 -8.30 -27.35 -9.14
CA ALA A 309 -8.14 -26.40 -10.23
C ALA A 309 -6.70 -26.44 -10.77
N THR A 310 -6.56 -26.35 -12.10
CA THR A 310 -5.27 -26.44 -12.79
C THR A 310 -4.85 -25.09 -13.36
N ILE A 311 -3.55 -24.81 -13.35
CA ILE A 311 -2.98 -23.61 -13.98
C ILE A 311 -3.28 -23.58 -15.49
N GLU A 312 -3.36 -24.75 -16.13
CA GLU A 312 -3.77 -24.87 -17.54
C GLU A 312 -5.18 -24.32 -17.78
N ALA A 313 -6.12 -24.53 -16.85
CA ALA A 313 -7.49 -24.04 -16.96
C ALA A 313 -7.60 -22.51 -16.83
N ILE A 314 -6.61 -21.84 -16.22
CA ILE A 314 -6.51 -20.37 -16.20
C ILE A 314 -6.30 -19.83 -17.63
N ASN A 315 -5.83 -20.67 -18.57
CA ASN A 315 -5.45 -20.28 -19.92
C ASN A 315 -4.50 -19.08 -19.87
N TYR A 316 -3.48 -19.22 -19.01
CA TYR A 316 -2.41 -18.27 -18.85
C TYR A 316 -1.63 -18.18 -20.17
N ASP A 317 -1.69 -17.01 -20.77
CA ASP A 317 -1.14 -16.72 -22.10
C ASP A 317 -0.32 -15.43 -22.02
N CYS A 318 0.62 -15.40 -21.09
CA CYS A 318 1.67 -14.38 -21.07
C CYS A 318 2.92 -14.93 -21.75
N ASP A 319 2.79 -15.36 -23.02
CA ASP A 319 3.97 -15.30 -23.87
C ASP A 319 4.36 -13.83 -23.95
N HIS A 320 5.52 -13.48 -23.38
CA HIS A 320 6.04 -12.12 -23.37
C HIS A 320 6.11 -11.54 -24.80
N LYS A 321 6.17 -12.39 -25.83
CA LYS A 321 6.10 -11.98 -27.24
C LYS A 321 4.79 -11.27 -27.61
N VAL A 322 3.67 -11.58 -26.96
CA VAL A 322 2.36 -10.99 -27.32
C VAL A 322 2.38 -9.48 -27.07
N CYS A 323 2.93 -9.05 -25.94
CA CYS A 323 3.17 -7.65 -25.63
C CYS A 323 4.58 -7.19 -26.03
N ASN A 324 5.21 -7.89 -26.98
CA ASN A 324 6.52 -7.58 -27.57
C ASN A 324 7.66 -7.38 -26.56
N HIS A 325 7.62 -8.10 -25.43
CA HIS A 325 8.54 -7.95 -24.30
C HIS A 325 8.59 -6.52 -23.74
N ARG A 326 7.54 -5.73 -23.99
CA ARG A 326 7.45 -4.29 -23.70
C ARG A 326 6.16 -3.95 -22.95
N GLY A 327 5.52 -4.95 -22.36
CA GLY A 327 4.31 -4.80 -21.57
C GLY A 327 3.91 -6.11 -20.90
N ILE A 328 2.85 -6.04 -20.10
CA ILE A 328 2.29 -7.14 -19.30
C ILE A 328 0.81 -7.27 -19.67
N ARG A 329 0.27 -8.49 -19.79
CA ARG A 329 -1.17 -8.65 -20.02
C ARG A 329 -1.97 -8.38 -18.74
N SER A 330 -3.07 -7.66 -18.89
CA SER A 330 -4.07 -7.48 -17.83
C SER A 330 -5.01 -8.69 -17.72
N ASN A 331 -5.86 -8.69 -16.69
CA ASN A 331 -6.99 -9.60 -16.53
C ASN A 331 -8.00 -9.58 -17.70
N ARG A 332 -8.01 -8.54 -18.54
CA ARG A 332 -8.78 -8.50 -19.79
C ARG A 332 -8.04 -9.04 -21.02
N LYS A 333 -6.82 -9.55 -20.84
CA LYS A 333 -5.93 -10.04 -21.91
C LYS A 333 -5.46 -8.96 -22.89
N HIS A 334 -5.55 -7.68 -22.51
CA HIS A 334 -4.94 -6.57 -23.25
C HIS A 334 -3.56 -6.23 -22.68
N CYS A 335 -2.64 -5.74 -23.52
CA CYS A 335 -1.31 -5.35 -23.05
C CYS A 335 -1.32 -4.00 -22.35
N HIS A 336 -0.80 -4.00 -21.14
CA HIS A 336 -0.38 -2.82 -20.41
C HIS A 336 1.10 -2.55 -20.73
N CYS A 337 1.33 -1.63 -21.65
CA CYS A 337 2.65 -1.31 -22.18
C CYS A 337 3.49 -0.47 -21.21
N HIS A 338 4.78 -0.76 -21.16
CA HIS A 338 5.75 0.07 -20.45
C HIS A 338 5.85 1.46 -21.08
N ALA A 339 6.27 2.44 -20.29
CA ALA A 339 6.51 3.79 -20.76
C ALA A 339 7.41 3.80 -22.01
N GLY A 340 7.01 4.55 -23.04
CA GLY A 340 7.69 4.59 -24.33
C GLY A 340 7.09 3.68 -25.40
N TRP A 341 6.09 2.86 -25.10
CA TRP A 341 5.43 1.93 -26.02
C TRP A 341 3.92 2.09 -26.02
N LYS A 342 3.28 2.19 -27.19
CA LYS A 342 1.82 2.32 -27.25
C LYS A 342 1.09 0.97 -27.31
N PRO A 343 -0.08 0.86 -26.65
CA PRO A 343 -1.01 -0.24 -26.87
C PRO A 343 -1.53 -0.27 -28.33
N PRO A 344 -2.10 -1.39 -28.82
CA PRO A 344 -2.55 -2.58 -28.07
C PRO A 344 -1.50 -3.69 -27.88
N LEU A 345 -0.41 -3.69 -28.63
CA LEU A 345 0.59 -4.78 -28.61
C LEU A 345 2.00 -4.33 -28.19
N CYS A 346 2.19 -3.06 -27.85
CA CYS A 346 3.50 -2.50 -27.47
C CYS A 346 4.57 -2.61 -28.59
N LEU A 347 4.13 -2.59 -29.86
CA LEU A 347 5.00 -2.72 -31.04
C LEU A 347 5.73 -1.43 -31.43
N SER A 348 5.10 -0.28 -31.18
CA SER A 348 5.57 1.02 -31.66
C SER A 348 5.71 1.99 -30.51
N ARG A 349 6.54 3.02 -30.70
CA ARG A 349 6.75 4.04 -29.67
C ARG A 349 5.47 4.81 -29.38
N GLY A 350 5.30 5.18 -28.13
CA GLY A 350 4.22 6.04 -27.65
C GLY A 350 4.33 6.26 -26.15
N GLU A 351 3.25 6.71 -25.53
CA GLU A 351 3.32 7.12 -24.12
C GLU A 351 3.53 5.91 -23.20
N GLY A 352 2.71 4.87 -23.32
CA GLY A 352 2.66 3.75 -22.38
C GLY A 352 1.22 3.37 -22.09
N GLY A 353 1.00 2.50 -21.11
CA GLY A 353 -0.31 2.20 -20.55
C GLY A 353 -1.09 1.18 -21.39
N SER A 354 -2.41 1.21 -21.27
CA SER A 354 -3.29 0.22 -21.91
C SER A 354 -4.45 0.90 -22.63
N VAL A 355 -5.08 0.18 -23.55
CA VAL A 355 -6.38 0.59 -24.10
C VAL A 355 -7.45 0.72 -23.00
N ASP A 356 -7.33 -0.01 -21.90
CA ASP A 356 -8.29 0.01 -20.79
C ASP A 356 -7.91 0.96 -19.64
N SER A 357 -6.61 1.15 -19.39
CA SER A 357 -6.07 1.82 -18.19
C SER A 357 -5.52 3.22 -18.48
N GLY A 358 -5.80 3.78 -19.66
CA GLY A 358 -5.30 5.07 -20.10
C GLY A 358 -3.84 5.05 -20.60
N PRO A 359 -3.41 6.09 -21.33
CA PRO A 359 -2.00 6.29 -21.68
C PRO A 359 -1.21 6.74 -20.44
N THR A 360 0.11 6.60 -20.40
CA THR A 360 0.91 7.24 -19.35
C THR A 360 1.12 8.73 -19.63
N ALA A 361 1.63 9.49 -18.66
CA ALA A 361 1.99 10.89 -18.85
C ALA A 361 3.04 11.09 -19.96
N ARG A 362 2.89 12.17 -20.74
CA ARG A 362 3.89 12.68 -21.68
C ARG A 362 5.13 13.14 -20.92
N GLY A 363 6.13 12.27 -20.88
CA GLY A 363 7.41 12.59 -20.32
C GLY A 363 7.96 11.46 -19.47
N THR A 364 8.64 10.52 -20.11
CA THR A 364 9.97 10.24 -19.57
C THR A 364 10.65 11.61 -19.50
N ARG A 365 10.84 12.15 -18.29
CA ARG A 365 11.92 13.10 -18.10
C ARG A 365 13.14 12.39 -18.63
N SER A 366 13.54 12.70 -19.87
CA SER A 366 14.92 12.53 -20.27
C SER A 366 15.64 13.41 -19.28
N VAL A 367 16.14 12.78 -18.21
CA VAL A 367 17.15 13.36 -17.37
C VAL A 367 18.29 13.55 -18.35
N LYS A 368 18.36 14.73 -18.99
CA LYS A 368 19.57 15.20 -19.63
C LYS A 368 20.57 15.19 -18.49
N GLN A 369 21.35 14.13 -18.40
CA GLN A 369 22.44 14.02 -17.47
C GLN A 369 23.30 15.24 -17.76
N LYS A 370 23.21 16.28 -16.91
CA LYS A 370 24.10 17.42 -17.02
C LYS A 370 25.50 16.84 -16.99
N GLN A 371 26.33 17.17 -17.98
CA GLN A 371 27.71 16.68 -18.04
C GLN A 371 28.58 17.36 -16.96
N ASP A 372 28.08 18.45 -16.36
CA ASP A 372 28.73 19.24 -15.31
C ASP A 372 29.37 18.39 -14.17
N PRO A 373 28.70 17.36 -13.58
CA PRO A 373 29.29 16.54 -12.53
C PRO A 373 30.45 15.67 -13.03
N VAL A 374 30.39 15.19 -14.28
CA VAL A 374 31.45 14.35 -14.89
C VAL A 374 32.69 15.20 -15.19
N VAL A 375 32.49 16.44 -15.65
CA VAL A 375 33.58 17.40 -15.84
C VAL A 375 34.22 17.76 -14.51
N TYR A 376 33.42 18.03 -13.48
CA TYR A 376 33.92 18.33 -12.14
C TYR A 376 34.73 17.17 -11.56
N LEU A 377 34.23 15.93 -11.69
CA LEU A 377 34.94 14.74 -11.24
C LEU A 377 36.29 14.56 -11.96
N ARG A 378 36.33 14.78 -13.28
CA ARG A 378 37.57 14.72 -14.08
C ARG A 378 38.59 15.78 -13.65
N LEU A 379 38.14 17.00 -13.35
CA LEU A 379 39.01 18.06 -12.85
C LEU A 379 39.57 17.71 -11.46
N VAL A 380 38.74 17.21 -10.54
CA VAL A 380 39.18 16.79 -9.21
C VAL A 380 40.22 15.67 -9.31
N PHE A 381 39.95 14.63 -10.11
CA PHE A 381 40.92 13.55 -10.30
C PHE A 381 42.20 14.03 -10.99
N GLY A 382 42.11 14.93 -11.97
CA GLY A 382 43.27 15.57 -12.59
C GLY A 382 44.16 16.27 -11.57
N CYS A 383 43.58 17.13 -10.73
CA CYS A 383 44.31 17.83 -9.67
C CYS A 383 44.96 16.86 -8.66
N ILE A 384 44.29 15.76 -8.33
CA ILE A 384 44.85 14.73 -7.43
C ILE A 384 46.06 14.04 -8.09
N TYR A 385 45.97 13.68 -9.38
CA TYR A 385 47.09 13.06 -10.09
C TYR A 385 48.30 14.01 -10.20
N ASP A 386 48.07 15.29 -10.44
CA ASP A 386 49.16 16.29 -10.48
C ASP A 386 49.83 16.47 -9.11
N LEU A 387 49.04 16.47 -8.03
CA LEU A 387 49.57 16.48 -6.66
C LEU A 387 50.39 15.23 -6.33
N ILE A 388 49.92 14.05 -6.75
CA ILE A 388 50.66 12.80 -6.56
C ILE A 388 51.95 12.82 -7.38
N ALA A 389 51.90 13.27 -8.64
CA ALA A 389 53.07 13.33 -9.51
C ALA A 389 54.14 14.29 -8.96
N THR A 390 53.73 15.48 -8.51
CA THR A 390 54.64 16.45 -7.88
C THR A 390 55.23 15.94 -6.57
N PHE A 391 54.43 15.27 -5.74
CA PHE A 391 54.91 14.62 -4.52
C PHE A 391 55.93 13.51 -4.83
N LEU A 392 55.63 12.61 -5.77
CA LEU A 392 56.53 11.53 -6.17
C LEU A 392 57.83 12.06 -6.79
N PHE A 393 57.76 13.11 -7.61
CA PHE A 393 58.94 13.77 -8.16
C PHE A 393 59.77 14.47 -7.07
N GLY A 394 59.13 15.11 -6.10
CA GLY A 394 59.77 15.69 -4.93
C GLY A 394 60.45 14.66 -4.03
N VAL A 395 59.87 13.46 -3.90
CA VAL A 395 60.50 12.34 -3.17
C VAL A 395 61.69 11.79 -3.96
N ALA A 396 61.54 11.56 -5.27
CA ALA A 396 62.62 11.04 -6.12
C ALA A 396 63.85 11.95 -6.18
N THR A 397 63.64 13.27 -6.17
CA THR A 397 64.72 14.27 -6.18
C THR A 397 65.38 14.51 -4.82
N ASN A 398 64.75 14.08 -3.71
CA ASN A 398 65.31 14.16 -2.36
C ASN A 398 66.07 12.90 -1.91
N VAL A 399 66.14 11.85 -2.73
CA VAL A 399 67.04 10.72 -2.48
C VAL A 399 68.47 11.15 -2.80
N LYS A 400 69.15 11.77 -1.84
CA LYS A 400 70.61 11.91 -1.87
C LYS A 400 71.21 10.50 -1.79
N CYS A 401 71.99 10.13 -2.81
CA CYS A 401 72.87 8.98 -2.77
C CYS A 401 73.76 9.07 -1.53
N GLN A 402 73.58 8.14 -0.60
CA GLN A 402 74.49 7.96 0.50
C GLN A 402 75.64 7.11 -0.03
N ASP A 403 76.74 7.77 -0.40
CA ASP A 403 77.94 7.13 -0.90
C ASP A 403 78.48 6.14 0.15
N PHE A 404 78.57 4.87 -0.25
CA PHE A 404 79.34 3.85 0.45
C PHE A 404 80.83 4.14 0.25
N HIS A 405 81.50 4.66 1.27
CA HIS A 405 82.96 4.60 1.37
C HIS A 405 83.37 3.32 2.11
N VAL A 406 84.30 2.58 1.50
CA VAL A 406 85.02 1.40 2.03
C VAL A 406 85.86 1.78 3.25
#